data_AF-A0A7Y6CDF3-F1
#
_entry.id   AF-A0A7Y6CDF3-F1
#
_cell.length_a   1.000
_cell.length_b   1.000
_cell.length_c   1.000
_cell.angle_alpha   90.00
_cell.angle_beta   90.00
_cell.angle_gamma   90.00
#
_symmetry.space_group_name_H-M   'P 1'
#
loop_
_entity.id
_entity.type
_entity.pdbx_description
1 polymer ?
#
loop_
_entity_poly.entity_id
_entity_poly.type
_entity_poly.pdbx_seq_one_letter_code
_entity_poly.pdbx_strand_id
1 'polypeptide(L)' 'EPPAASRRSLDELRSRVDAARAAHPERVAEWDTYLELFVDQEVDGVLPRGLDPLIDEVFGSLLY' A
#
# COMPACT_ATOMS: atom_id res chain seq x y z
N GLU A 1 23.20 -13.65 -0.25
CA GLU A 1 21.92 -13.28 -0.90
C GLU A 1 21.66 -11.80 -0.69
N PRO A 2 21.09 -11.06 -1.66
CA PRO A 2 20.62 -9.71 -1.36
C PRO A 2 19.51 -9.81 -0.31
N PRO A 3 19.38 -8.85 0.63
CA PRO A 3 18.31 -8.88 1.61
C PRO A 3 16.97 -8.98 0.86
N ALA A 4 16.05 -9.79 1.38
CA ALA A 4 14.69 -9.89 0.87
C ALA A 4 14.03 -8.51 0.97
N ALA A 5 14.29 -7.62 0.00
CA ALA A 5 13.70 -6.30 -0.05
C ALA A 5 12.18 -6.51 -0.07
N SER A 6 11.56 -6.01 0.99
CA SER A 6 10.26 -6.37 1.50
C SER A 6 9.21 -6.41 0.40
N ARG A 7 8.75 -7.61 0.04
CA ARG A 7 7.55 -7.75 -0.80
C ARG A 7 6.38 -7.07 -0.07
N ARG A 8 5.85 -5.99 -0.64
CA ARG A 8 4.70 -5.28 -0.08
C ARG A 8 3.43 -6.10 -0.37
N SER A 9 2.67 -6.41 0.66
CA SER A 9 1.38 -7.09 0.53
C SER A 9 0.26 -6.06 0.42
N LEU A 10 -0.68 -6.30 -0.49
CA LEU A 10 -1.86 -5.44 -0.66
C LEU A 10 -2.77 -5.49 0.58
N ASP A 11 -2.95 -6.66 1.17
CA ASP A 11 -3.70 -6.84 2.42
C ASP A 11 -3.09 -6.04 3.58
N GLU A 12 -1.77 -5.99 3.67
CA GLU A 12 -1.08 -5.21 4.70
C GLU A 12 -1.35 -3.70 4.53
N LEU A 13 -1.33 -3.20 3.29
CA LEU A 13 -1.68 -1.80 3.00
C LEU A 13 -3.15 -1.51 3.34
N ARG A 14 -4.08 -2.40 2.95
CA ARG A 14 -5.50 -2.27 3.30
C ARG A 14 -5.73 -2.19 4.80
N SER A 15 -5.08 -3.07 5.56
CA SER A 15 -5.19 -3.09 7.02
C SER A 15 -4.68 -1.79 7.65
N ARG A 16 -3.57 -1.23 7.15
CA ARG A 16 -3.04 0.05 7.65
C ARG A 16 -3.95 1.23 7.30
N VAL A 17 -4.49 1.25 6.09
CA VAL A 17 -5.45 2.29 5.66
C VAL A 17 -6.71 2.25 6.53
N ASP A 18 -7.24 1.07 6.80
CA ASP A 18 -8.42 0.90 7.67
C ASP A 18 -8.15 1.43 9.08
N ALA A 19 -6.99 1.10 9.67
CA ALA A 19 -6.59 1.59 10.98
C ALA A 19 -6.39 3.13 11.03
N ALA A 20 -5.90 3.72 9.94
CA ALA A 20 -5.67 5.16 9.84
C ALA A 20 -6.90 5.95 9.36
N ARG A 21 -7.97 5.26 8.91
CA ARG A 21 -9.17 5.86 8.31
C ARG A 21 -9.83 6.90 9.22
N ALA A 22 -9.87 6.61 10.52
CA ALA A 22 -10.46 7.51 11.50
C ALA A 22 -9.59 8.74 11.79
N ALA A 23 -8.26 8.62 11.64
CA ALA A 23 -7.30 9.68 11.94
C ALA A 23 -7.05 10.61 10.73
N HIS A 24 -7.23 10.11 9.51
CA HIS A 24 -6.94 10.82 8.27
C HIS A 24 -8.08 10.72 7.24
N PRO A 25 -9.34 11.08 7.60
CA PRO A 25 -10.50 10.91 6.73
C PRO A 25 -10.36 11.60 5.37
N GLU A 26 -9.57 12.68 5.29
CA GLU A 26 -9.28 13.41 4.06
C GLU A 26 -8.40 12.65 3.06
N ARG A 27 -7.57 11.71 3.53
CA ARG A 27 -6.69 10.90 2.67
C ARG A 27 -7.28 9.55 2.30
N VAL A 28 -8.35 9.13 2.97
CA VAL A 28 -8.99 7.83 2.77
C VAL A 28 -9.44 7.62 1.32
N ALA A 29 -10.05 8.61 0.69
CA ALA A 29 -10.49 8.50 -0.70
C ALA A 29 -9.30 8.31 -1.67
N GLU A 30 -8.17 8.97 -1.39
CA GLU A 30 -6.92 8.79 -2.15
C GLU A 30 -6.40 7.36 -1.95
N TRP A 31 -6.28 6.92 -0.71
CA TRP A 31 -5.80 5.57 -0.39
C TRP A 31 -6.67 4.46 -0.97
N ASP A 32 -7.99 4.56 -0.84
CA ASP A 32 -8.94 3.59 -1.41
C ASP A 32 -8.77 3.52 -2.95
N THR A 33 -8.62 4.67 -3.62
CA THR A 33 -8.41 4.72 -5.08
C THR A 33 -7.13 3.98 -5.49
N TYR A 34 -6.01 4.20 -4.79
CA TYR A 34 -4.76 3.51 -5.10
C TYR A 34 -4.80 2.02 -4.75
N LEU A 35 -5.47 1.66 -3.66
CA LEU A 35 -5.68 0.25 -3.30
C LEU A 35 -6.47 -0.48 -4.38
N GLU A 36 -7.50 0.14 -4.97
CA GLU A 36 -8.24 -0.42 -6.10
C GLU A 36 -7.35 -0.61 -7.33
N LEU A 37 -6.53 0.39 -7.69
CA LEU A 37 -5.58 0.28 -8.81
C LEU A 37 -4.56 -0.85 -8.61
N PHE A 38 -4.19 -1.12 -7.37
CA PHE A 38 -3.23 -2.16 -7.03
C PHE A 38 -3.82 -3.58 -7.05
N VAL A 39 -5.14 -3.74 -6.97
CA VAL A 39 -5.81 -5.06 -7.11
C VAL A 39 -5.49 -5.68 -8.46
N ASP A 40 -5.53 -4.90 -9.54
CA ASP A 40 -5.24 -5.40 -10.90
C ASP A 40 -3.75 -5.70 -11.13
N GLN A 41 -2.88 -5.21 -10.26
CA GLN A 41 -1.42 -5.34 -10.39
C GLN A 41 -0.84 -6.40 -9.47
N GLU A 42 -1.57 -6.84 -8.44
CA GLU A 42 -1.06 -7.84 -7.52
C GLU A 42 -0.95 -9.23 -8.16
N VAL A 43 0.02 -10.00 -7.68
CA VAL A 43 0.18 -11.42 -8.01
C VAL A 43 0.30 -12.16 -6.69
N ASP A 44 -0.67 -13.03 -6.39
CA ASP A 44 -0.76 -13.79 -5.15
C ASP A 44 -0.72 -12.92 -3.87
N GLY A 45 -1.46 -11.81 -3.83
CA GLY A 45 -1.50 -10.93 -2.65
C GLY A 45 -0.31 -9.97 -2.53
N VAL A 46 0.60 -10.00 -3.49
CA VAL A 46 1.89 -9.29 -3.46
C VAL A 46 2.00 -8.28 -4.59
N LEU A 47 2.42 -7.07 -4.27
CA LEU A 47 2.62 -6.02 -5.24
C LEU A 47 4.00 -6.12 -5.91
N PRO A 48 4.07 -5.86 -7.23
CA PRO A 48 5.35 -5.82 -7.93
C PRO A 48 6.20 -4.65 -7.43
N ARG A 49 7.51 -4.88 -7.28
CA ARG A 49 8.47 -3.88 -6.79
C ARG A 49 8.53 -2.59 -7.61
N GLY A 50 8.06 -2.62 -8.86
CA GLY A 50 7.93 -1.40 -9.67
C GLY A 50 6.97 -0.37 -9.08
N LEU A 51 6.06 -0.80 -8.19
CA LEU A 51 5.14 0.06 -7.47
C LEU A 51 5.69 0.59 -6.15
N ASP A 52 6.84 0.11 -5.66
CA ASP A 52 7.40 0.52 -4.36
C ASP A 52 7.53 2.06 -4.24
N PRO A 53 8.05 2.81 -5.24
CA PRO A 53 8.13 4.26 -5.15
C PRO A 53 6.77 4.95 -4.99
N LEU A 54 5.74 4.45 -5.69
CA LEU A 54 4.38 4.97 -5.61
C LEU A 54 3.73 4.60 -4.28
N ILE A 55 3.97 3.38 -3.79
CA ILE A 55 3.49 2.93 -2.49
C ILE A 55 4.10 3.80 -1.37
N ASP A 56 5.40 4.06 -1.42
CA ASP A 56 6.06 4.90 -0.42
C ASP A 56 5.62 6.37 -0.54
N GLU A 57 5.29 6.88 -1.74
CA GLU A 57 4.76 8.23 -1.91
C GLU A 57 3.35 8.39 -1.32
N VAL A 58 2.44 7.46 -1.62
CA VAL A 58 1.02 7.53 -1.25
C VAL A 58 0.78 7.06 0.19
N PHE A 59 1.42 5.95 0.58
CA PHE A 59 1.21 5.27 1.86
C PHE A 59 2.40 5.45 2.81
N GLY A 60 3.44 6.21 2.45
CA GLY A 60 4.63 6.39 3.30
C GLY A 60 4.32 6.86 4.72
N SER A 61 3.30 7.72 4.89
CA SER A 61 2.84 8.16 6.22
C SER A 61 2.20 7.07 7.08
N LEU A 62 1.85 5.93 6.48
CA LEU A 62 1.31 4.75 7.17
C LEU A 62 2.40 3.71 7.44
N LEU A 63 3.52 3.80 6.74
CA LEU A 63 4.61 2.81 6.76
C LEU A 63 5.74 3.19 7.74
N TYR A 64 5.78 4.46 8.19
CA TYR A 64 6.78 5.06 9.08
C TYR A 64 6.11 5.88 10.18
#